data_AF-A0A257Q0R2-F1
#
_entry.id   AF-A0A257Q0R2-F1
#
_cell.length_a   1.000
_cell.length_b   1.000
_cell.length_c   1.000
_cell.angle_alpha   90.00
_cell.angle_beta   90.00
_cell.angle_gamma   90.00
#
_symmetry.space_group_name_H-M   'P 1'
#
loop_
_entity.id
_entity.type
_entity.pdbx_description
1 polymer ?
#
loop_
_entity_poly.entity_id
_entity_poly.type
_entity_poly.pdbx_seq_one_letter_code
_entity_poly.pdbx_strand_id
1 'polypeptide(L)'
;METRIEHDALGDVEVPAEKLWGAQTERSRHNFPIGVSRYVWGREVIRGFGILKKACARANLALGQLSEEKTSLIVQAAQEVIDGKWDDEFPLVVFQTGSGTQSNMNANEVIA
;
A
#
# COMPACT_ATOMS: atom_id res chain seq x y z
N MET A 1 -22.12 4.86 -1.64
CA MET A 1 -20.75 4.81 -2.17
C MET A 1 -20.66 3.55 -2.98
N GLU A 2 -20.05 3.62 -4.16
CA GLU A 2 -19.86 2.45 -5.02
C GLU A 2 -18.68 1.63 -4.48
N THR A 3 -18.83 0.31 -4.45
CA THR A 3 -17.80 -0.61 -3.96
C THR A 3 -17.41 -1.57 -5.08
N ARG A 4 -16.16 -2.04 -5.03
CA ARG A 4 -15.68 -3.17 -5.82
C ARG A 4 -15.38 -4.34 -4.89
N ILE A 5 -15.52 -5.56 -5.39
CA ILE A 5 -15.19 -6.77 -4.64
C ILE A 5 -13.73 -7.13 -4.95
N GLU A 6 -12.90 -7.16 -3.92
CA GLU A 6 -11.53 -7.67 -3.97
C GLU A 6 -11.48 -9.02 -3.24
N HIS A 7 -10.55 -9.88 -3.63
CA HIS A 7 -10.39 -11.21 -3.05
C HIS A 7 -8.99 -11.39 -2.46
N ASP A 8 -8.90 -11.81 -1.20
CA ASP A 8 -7.65 -12.28 -0.59
C ASP A 8 -7.81 -13.73 -0.07
N ALA A 9 -6.76 -14.28 0.53
CA ALA A 9 -6.77 -15.66 1.04
C ALA A 9 -7.84 -15.94 2.12
N LEU A 10 -8.43 -14.89 2.72
CA LEU A 10 -9.49 -15.00 3.73
C LEU A 10 -10.89 -14.78 3.13
N GLY A 11 -10.98 -14.56 1.81
CA GLY A 11 -12.23 -14.41 1.07
C GLY A 11 -12.45 -12.98 0.55
N ASP A 12 -13.70 -12.72 0.20
CA ASP A 12 -14.10 -11.48 -0.47
C ASP A 12 -14.20 -10.30 0.52
N VAL A 13 -13.84 -9.11 0.06
CA VAL A 13 -13.92 -7.85 0.79
C VAL A 13 -14.47 -6.76 -0.12
N GLU A 14 -15.48 -6.02 0.36
CA GLU A 14 -15.96 -4.83 -0.33
C GLU A 14 -15.01 -3.66 -0.06
N VAL A 15 -14.42 -3.10 -1.11
CA VAL A 15 -13.50 -1.96 -1.06
C VAL A 15 -14.13 -0.77 -1.79
N PRO A 16 -14.06 0.47 -1.26
CA PRO A 16 -14.53 1.64 -2.00
C PRO A 16 -13.91 1.73 -3.39
N ALA A 17 -14.73 1.92 -4.43
CA ALA A 17 -14.29 1.84 -5.82
C ALA A 17 -13.24 2.90 -6.18
N GLU A 18 -13.25 4.05 -5.50
CA GLU A 18 -12.34 5.17 -5.71
C GLU A 18 -10.97 5.02 -5.05
N LYS A 19 -10.76 3.98 -4.24
CA LYS A 19 -9.54 3.78 -3.44
C LYS A 19 -8.55 2.84 -4.11
N LEU A 20 -7.27 3.17 -4.03
CA LEU A 20 -6.19 2.41 -4.66
C LEU A 20 -5.84 1.15 -3.88
N TRP A 21 -6.05 1.14 -2.56
CA TRP A 21 -5.76 -0.04 -1.73
C TRP A 21 -6.72 -1.20 -1.99
N GLY A 22 -6.36 -2.41 -1.56
CA GLY A 22 -7.11 -3.64 -1.81
C GLY A 22 -7.68 -4.29 -0.56
N ALA A 23 -8.00 -5.58 -0.67
CA ALA A 23 -8.67 -6.35 0.37
C ALA A 23 -7.89 -6.37 1.70
N GLN A 24 -6.55 -6.44 1.69
CA GLN A 24 -5.79 -6.59 2.93
C GLN A 24 -5.76 -5.29 3.73
N THR A 25 -5.61 -4.15 3.04
CA THR A 25 -5.73 -2.84 3.69
C THR A 25 -7.13 -2.63 4.24
N GLU A 26 -8.17 -2.94 3.46
CA GLU A 26 -9.55 -2.77 3.90
C GLU A 26 -9.88 -3.65 5.12
N ARG A 27 -9.44 -4.91 5.10
CA ARG A 27 -9.57 -5.81 6.25
C ARG A 27 -8.82 -5.27 7.47
N SER A 28 -7.63 -4.71 7.28
CA SER A 28 -6.85 -4.11 8.37
C SER A 28 -7.56 -2.89 8.98
N ARG A 29 -8.21 -2.05 8.17
CA ARG A 29 -9.02 -0.92 8.68
C ARG A 29 -10.13 -1.38 9.62
N HIS A 30 -10.77 -2.51 9.32
CA HIS A 30 -11.80 -3.10 10.17
C HIS A 30 -11.25 -3.82 11.41
N ASN A 31 -10.09 -4.48 11.28
CA ASN A 31 -9.51 -5.25 12.38
C ASN A 31 -8.83 -4.39 13.45
N PHE A 32 -8.30 -3.21 13.08
CA PHE A 32 -7.53 -2.35 13.98
C PHE A 32 -8.12 -0.93 14.09
N PRO A 33 -9.35 -0.76 14.62
CA PRO A 33 -10.00 0.54 14.75
C PRO A 33 -9.50 1.34 15.97
N ILE A 34 -8.19 1.27 16.28
CA ILE A 34 -7.58 1.84 17.48
C ILE A 34 -6.71 3.03 17.11
N GLY A 35 -6.93 4.18 17.77
CA GLY A 35 -6.09 5.36 17.53
C GLY A 35 -6.31 6.02 16.17
N VAL A 36 -7.42 5.69 15.50
CA VAL A 36 -7.88 6.35 14.26
C VAL A 36 -7.81 7.87 14.39
N SER A 37 -7.43 8.55 13.32
CA SER A 37 -7.14 10.00 13.22
C SER A 37 -5.89 10.55 13.93
N ARG A 38 -5.39 9.90 14.99
CA ARG A 38 -4.27 10.42 15.78
C ARG A 38 -2.97 9.65 15.58
N TYR A 39 -3.05 8.33 15.59
CA TYR A 39 -1.90 7.43 15.50
C TYR A 39 -1.90 6.78 14.12
N VAL A 40 -1.84 7.61 13.08
CA VAL A 40 -1.70 7.20 11.68
C VAL A 40 -0.26 7.38 11.23
N TRP A 41 0.11 6.71 10.15
CA TRP A 41 1.45 6.89 9.58
C TRP A 41 1.61 8.30 9.01
N GLY A 42 2.65 9.00 9.47
CA GLY A 42 3.05 10.28 8.92
C GLY A 42 3.68 10.14 7.53
N ARG A 43 3.78 11.27 6.84
CA ARG A 43 4.31 11.36 5.48
C ARG A 43 5.71 10.75 5.35
N GLU A 44 6.52 10.85 6.38
CA GLU A 44 7.89 10.34 6.41
C GLU A 44 7.91 8.81 6.24
N VAL A 45 6.97 8.10 6.88
CA VAL A 45 6.87 6.64 6.78
C VAL A 45 6.29 6.22 5.44
N ILE A 46 5.25 6.90 4.97
CA ILE A 46 4.64 6.66 3.64
C ILE A 46 5.69 6.85 2.53
N ARG A 47 6.42 7.97 2.57
CA ARG A 47 7.55 8.24 1.67
C ARG A 47 8.63 7.17 1.76
N GLY A 48 8.92 6.68 2.97
CA GLY A 48 9.85 5.58 3.20
C GLY A 48 9.45 4.30 2.44
N PHE A 49 8.17 3.94 2.45
CA PHE A 49 7.67 2.81 1.65
C PHE A 49 7.82 3.05 0.15
N GLY A 50 7.51 4.25 -0.35
CA GLY A 50 7.73 4.60 -1.75
C GLY A 50 9.19 4.42 -2.18
N ILE A 51 10.14 4.92 -1.38
CA ILE A 51 11.58 4.74 -1.62
C ILE A 51 11.95 3.25 -1.64
N LEU A 52 11.50 2.50 -0.65
CA LEU A 52 11.78 1.06 -0.53
C LEU A 52 11.28 0.30 -1.75
N LYS A 53 10.02 0.49 -2.14
CA LYS A 53 9.40 -0.22 -3.27
C LYS A 53 10.07 0.13 -4.60
N LYS A 54 10.39 1.42 -4.81
CA LYS A 54 11.17 1.87 -5.97
C LYS A 54 12.54 1.20 -6.04
N ALA A 55 13.25 1.10 -4.91
CA ALA A 55 14.56 0.45 -4.84
C ALA A 55 14.45 -1.05 -5.11
N CYS A 56 13.48 -1.74 -4.51
CA CYS A 56 13.23 -3.16 -4.74
C CYS A 56 12.91 -3.47 -6.21
N ALA A 57 12.08 -2.67 -6.87
CA ALA A 57 11.76 -2.86 -8.28
C ALA A 57 13.01 -2.77 -9.17
N ARG A 58 13.85 -1.75 -8.95
CA ARG A 58 15.11 -1.57 -9.70
C ARG A 58 16.11 -2.69 -9.43
N ALA A 59 16.23 -3.14 -8.18
CA ALA A 59 17.10 -4.25 -7.81
C ALA A 59 16.63 -5.56 -8.47
N ASN A 60 15.31 -5.83 -8.47
CA ASN A 60 14.75 -7.01 -9.11
C ASN A 60 14.93 -7.00 -10.63
N LEU A 61 14.83 -5.83 -11.30
CA LEU A 61 15.18 -5.71 -12.71
C LEU A 61 16.66 -6.05 -12.96
N ALA A 62 17.56 -5.51 -12.14
CA ALA A 62 18.99 -5.77 -12.28
C ALA A 62 19.35 -7.26 -12.08
N LEU A 63 18.57 -7.98 -11.28
CA LEU A 63 18.70 -9.43 -11.06
C LEU A 63 17.90 -10.28 -12.07
N GLY A 64 17.24 -9.67 -13.05
CA GLY A 64 16.39 -10.36 -14.03
C GLY A 64 15.13 -11.01 -13.43
N GLN A 65 14.71 -10.61 -12.24
CA GLN A 65 13.53 -11.13 -11.54
C GLN A 65 12.24 -10.36 -11.89
N LEU A 66 12.36 -9.24 -12.59
CA LEU A 66 11.23 -8.40 -12.99
C LEU A 66 11.45 -7.88 -14.42
N SER A 67 10.39 -7.82 -15.23
CA SER A 67 10.45 -7.25 -16.58
C SER A 67 10.67 -5.74 -16.53
N GLU A 68 11.26 -5.19 -17.60
CA GLU A 68 11.46 -3.74 -17.73
C GLU A 68 10.13 -2.97 -17.68
N GLU A 69 9.09 -3.49 -18.36
CA GLU A 69 7.73 -2.93 -18.36
C GLU A 69 7.13 -2.84 -16.96
N LYS A 70 7.14 -3.94 -16.18
CA LYS A 70 6.63 -3.91 -14.81
C LYS A 70 7.47 -2.99 -13.93
N THR A 71 8.78 -2.98 -14.13
CA THR A 71 9.68 -2.13 -13.37
C THR A 71 9.40 -0.65 -13.60
N SER A 72 9.18 -0.23 -14.85
CA SER A 72 8.91 1.17 -15.18
C SER A 72 7.61 1.67 -14.53
N LEU A 73 6.54 0.86 -14.59
CA LEU A 73 5.26 1.16 -13.97
C LEU A 73 5.36 1.24 -12.44
N ILE A 74 5.98 0.25 -11.80
CA ILE A 74 6.16 0.25 -10.33
C ILE A 74 7.04 1.42 -9.89
N VAL A 75 8.10 1.74 -10.64
CA VAL A 75 8.98 2.88 -10.34
C VAL A 75 8.23 4.20 -10.45
N GLN A 76 7.34 4.34 -11.43
CA GLN A 76 6.48 5.51 -11.57
C GLN A 76 5.51 5.62 -10.40
N ALA A 77 4.72 4.57 -10.11
CA ALA A 77 3.75 4.59 -9.01
C ALA A 77 4.42 4.84 -7.65
N ALA A 78 5.56 4.18 -7.39
CA ALA A 78 6.34 4.41 -6.19
C ALA A 78 6.90 5.85 -6.11
N GLN A 79 7.25 6.47 -7.25
CA GLN A 79 7.64 7.88 -7.29
C GLN A 79 6.47 8.80 -6.91
N GLU A 80 5.25 8.51 -7.38
CA GLU A 80 4.07 9.28 -7.01
C GLU A 80 3.77 9.22 -5.50
N VAL A 81 4.04 8.08 -4.85
CA VAL A 81 4.00 7.94 -3.38
C VAL A 81 5.10 8.78 -2.70
N ILE A 82 6.34 8.74 -3.23
CA ILE A 82 7.45 9.57 -2.72
C ILE A 82 7.09 11.06 -2.78
N ASP A 83 6.45 11.49 -3.85
CA ASP A 83 6.06 12.87 -4.10
C ASP A 83 4.82 13.30 -3.29
N GLY A 84 4.12 12.33 -2.67
CA GLY A 84 3.00 12.58 -1.76
C GLY A 84 1.65 12.71 -2.47
N LYS A 85 1.55 12.28 -3.73
CA LYS A 85 0.31 12.34 -4.51
C LYS A 85 -0.80 11.47 -3.91
N TRP A 86 -0.42 10.40 -3.21
CA TRP A 86 -1.33 9.35 -2.73
C TRP A 86 -1.30 9.18 -1.21
N ASP A 87 -0.93 10.20 -0.45
CA ASP A 87 -0.84 10.09 1.03
C ASP A 87 -2.19 9.66 1.66
N ASP A 88 -3.33 10.06 1.08
CA ASP A 88 -4.69 9.67 1.51
C ASP A 88 -5.07 8.21 1.20
N GLU A 89 -4.20 7.47 0.52
CA GLU A 89 -4.35 6.04 0.22
C GLU A 89 -3.65 5.13 1.25
N PHE A 90 -3.13 5.73 2.33
CA PHE A 90 -2.49 5.03 3.45
C PHE A 90 -3.28 5.17 4.77
N PRO A 91 -4.48 4.57 4.87
CA PRO A 91 -5.41 4.83 5.96
C PRO A 91 -5.07 4.11 7.28
N LEU A 92 -4.02 3.29 7.30
CA LEU A 92 -3.72 2.40 8.42
C LEU A 92 -3.13 3.13 9.62
N VAL A 93 -3.43 2.59 10.80
CA VAL A 93 -2.94 3.09 12.08
C VAL A 93 -1.61 2.44 12.47
N VAL A 94 -0.88 3.10 13.37
CA VAL A 94 0.34 2.59 14.00
C VAL A 94 0.05 1.34 14.83
N PHE A 95 -1.10 1.29 15.51
CA PHE A 95 -1.53 0.18 16.35
C PHE A 95 -2.19 -0.95 15.54
N GLN A 96 -1.37 -1.60 14.71
CA GLN A 96 -1.71 -2.77 13.88
C GLN A 96 -0.86 -3.99 14.32
N THR A 97 -0.58 -4.97 13.46
CA THR A 97 0.35 -6.04 13.87
C THR A 97 1.75 -5.51 14.12
N GLY A 98 2.43 -6.06 15.13
CA GLY A 98 3.76 -5.60 15.54
C GLY A 98 4.86 -5.77 14.49
N SER A 99 4.63 -6.58 13.45
CA SER A 99 5.55 -6.76 12.33
C SER A 99 5.47 -5.65 11.26
N GLY A 100 4.40 -4.84 11.26
CA GLY A 100 4.15 -3.86 10.19
C GLY A 100 3.69 -4.48 8.86
N THR A 101 3.21 -5.72 8.87
CA THR A 101 2.79 -6.44 7.66
C THR A 101 1.70 -5.68 6.89
N GLN A 102 0.71 -5.10 7.59
CA GLN A 102 -0.39 -4.40 6.91
C GLN A 102 0.08 -3.11 6.24
N SER A 103 0.96 -2.31 6.84
CA SER A 103 1.54 -1.14 6.15
C SER A 103 2.34 -1.53 4.91
N ASN A 104 3.11 -2.63 4.99
CA ASN A 104 3.83 -3.12 3.82
C ASN A 104 2.86 -3.55 2.70
N MET A 105 1.75 -4.21 3.05
CA MET A 105 0.76 -4.63 2.08
C MET A 105 -0.08 -3.46 1.55
N ASN A 106 -0.37 -2.46 2.35
CA ASN A 106 -0.99 -1.22 1.89
C ASN A 106 -0.14 -0.52 0.84
N ALA A 107 1.19 -0.42 1.07
CA ALA A 107 2.09 0.11 0.05
C ALA A 107 2.12 -0.76 -1.21
N ASN A 108 2.07 -2.09 -1.08
CA ASN A 108 1.99 -2.98 -2.25
C ASN A 108 0.70 -2.75 -3.04
N GLU A 109 -0.45 -2.73 -2.38
CA GLU A 109 -1.76 -2.58 -3.03
C GLU A 109 -1.90 -1.22 -3.73
N VAL A 110 -1.43 -0.12 -3.10
CA VAL A 110 -1.48 1.22 -3.71
C VAL A 110 -0.54 1.36 -4.92
N ILE A 111 0.57 0.62 -4.96
CA ILE A 111 1.57 0.69 -6.04
C ILE A 111 1.29 -0.32 -7.17
N ALA A 112 0.46 -1.34 -6.93
CA ALA A 112 0.25 -2.49 -7.82
C ALA A 112 -0.44 -2.15 -9.16
#